data_AF-A0A7V9MLG8-F1
#
_entry.id   AF-A0A7V9MLG8-F1
#
_cell.length_a   1.000
_cell.length_b   1.000
_cell.length_c   1.000
_cell.angle_alpha   90.00
_cell.angle_beta   90.00
_cell.angle_gamma   90.00
#
_symmetry.space_group_name_H-M   'P 1'
#
loop_
_entity.id
_entity.type
_entity.pdbx_description
1 polymer ?
#
loop_
_entity_poly.entity_id
_entity_poly.type
_entity_poly.pdbx_seq_one_letter_code
_entity_poly.pdbx_strand_id
1 'polypeptide(L)'
;MYLDITRSTPSFSTAMLWVKKIGYSQLEYPKEKADDWIIIADESIGIGQEKVLVILCIRRSKIDFTRPLKLQDMKPIVVKSKERWTGEDIANELEIVKQKLGTVIYVVTDAGSTLKSGLKKAKINHVYDITHAIALALERLYKNDADFKDYASKAGQMRFKLCCSKNAHLIPPNQRSKARFLNIDTISKWGIKALLALGRNDILIEEQVQLQWVKEKERFIIEMDALMSMVEKISIILKNEGLSKKTKSKCISILKNCKAGKLKQFKQYILLYLKENAKQISKREEKVLCCSDIIETTFGKYKNELSKNPMSGITDLVLIIPAFTSSLSIKEVNAAIGNCTVKDIEEWKKNNLCNSLLKKRNAVFKNQMAGI
;
A
#
# COMPACT_ATOMS: atom_id res chain seq x y z
N MET A 1 7.13 53.96 3.53
CA MET A 1 7.14 53.10 4.73
C MET A 1 7.63 51.72 4.33
N TYR A 2 8.96 51.58 4.27
CA TYR A 2 9.69 50.35 3.95
C TYR A 2 9.77 49.54 5.24
N LEU A 3 8.96 48.49 5.38
CA LEU A 3 9.26 47.47 6.39
C LEU A 3 10.33 46.57 5.79
N ASP A 4 11.58 46.84 6.16
CA ASP A 4 12.78 46.06 5.83
C ASP A 4 12.74 44.71 6.58
N ILE A 5 11.70 43.91 6.29
CA ILE A 5 11.55 42.57 6.83
C ILE A 5 12.45 41.69 5.98
N THR A 6 13.66 41.45 6.47
CA THR A 6 14.47 40.31 6.02
C THR A 6 13.60 39.06 6.11
N ARG A 7 13.16 38.52 4.97
CA ARG A 7 12.37 37.29 4.91
C ARG A 7 13.24 36.14 5.41
N SER A 8 13.11 35.80 6.68
CA SER A 8 13.74 34.62 7.25
C SER A 8 13.08 33.36 6.70
N THR A 9 13.88 32.36 6.35
CA THR A 9 13.37 31.06 5.92
C THR A 9 12.57 30.42 7.07
N PRO A 10 11.36 29.90 6.81
CA PRO A 10 10.55 29.29 7.86
C PRO A 10 11.26 28.12 8.50
N SER A 11 11.06 27.95 9.81
CA SER A 11 11.59 26.79 10.55
C SER A 11 10.94 25.49 10.09
N PHE A 12 11.58 24.35 10.37
CA PHE A 12 10.99 23.03 10.17
C PHE A 12 9.61 22.90 10.85
N SER A 13 9.47 23.40 12.08
CA SER A 13 8.22 23.39 12.83
C SER A 13 7.12 24.18 12.15
N THR A 14 7.47 25.33 11.55
CA THR A 14 6.55 26.17 10.78
C THR A 14 6.07 25.45 9.52
N ALA A 15 7.00 24.87 8.75
CA ALA A 15 6.66 24.10 7.56
C ALA A 15 5.77 22.89 7.91
N MET A 16 6.08 22.18 8.99
CA MET A 16 5.30 21.05 9.45
C MET A 16 3.88 21.45 9.86
N LEU A 17 3.73 22.59 10.53
CA LEU A 17 2.41 23.13 10.87
C LEU A 17 1.59 23.43 9.61
N TRP A 18 2.20 24.04 8.58
CA TRP A 18 1.49 24.30 7.31
C TRP A 18 1.02 23.01 6.64
N VAL A 19 1.86 21.96 6.63
CA VAL A 19 1.46 20.66 6.09
C VAL A 19 0.29 20.05 6.87
N LYS A 20 0.32 20.14 8.21
CA LYS A 20 -0.81 19.69 9.06
C LYS A 20 -2.09 20.47 8.77
N LYS A 21 -2.00 21.80 8.59
CA LYS A 21 -3.15 22.64 8.21
C LYS A 21 -3.73 22.22 6.86
N ILE A 22 -2.88 21.95 5.87
CA ILE A 22 -3.32 21.43 4.56
C ILE A 22 -4.02 20.09 4.74
N GLY A 23 -3.44 19.17 5.48
CA GLY A 23 -4.02 17.86 5.76
C GLY A 23 -5.38 17.91 6.46
N TYR A 24 -5.48 18.74 7.50
CA TYR A 24 -6.74 18.98 8.21
C TYR A 24 -7.78 19.60 7.27
N SER A 25 -7.40 20.61 6.49
CA SER A 25 -8.29 21.24 5.52
C SER A 25 -8.81 20.24 4.49
N GLN A 26 -7.98 19.32 3.99
CA GLN A 26 -8.43 18.27 3.07
C GLN A 26 -9.43 17.28 3.73
N LEU A 27 -9.24 16.96 5.01
CA LEU A 27 -10.16 16.10 5.77
C LEU A 27 -11.51 16.77 6.07
N GLU A 28 -11.50 18.06 6.39
CA GLU A 28 -12.71 18.80 6.76
C GLU A 28 -13.42 19.44 5.57
N TYR A 29 -12.74 19.57 4.42
CA TYR A 29 -13.34 20.13 3.21
C TYR A 29 -14.66 19.42 2.91
N PRO A 30 -15.81 20.11 2.80
CA PRO A 30 -17.10 19.46 2.58
C PRO A 30 -17.09 18.57 1.33
N LYS A 31 -17.55 17.33 1.48
CA LYS A 31 -17.68 16.40 0.36
C LYS A 31 -19.09 16.53 -0.19
N GLU A 32 -19.21 16.54 -1.51
CA GLU A 32 -20.51 16.48 -2.17
C GLU A 32 -21.23 15.18 -1.80
N LYS A 33 -22.54 15.27 -1.54
CA LYS A 33 -23.38 14.09 -1.41
C LYS A 33 -23.70 13.58 -2.82
N ALA A 34 -23.32 12.34 -3.11
CA ALA A 34 -23.54 11.71 -4.40
C ALA A 34 -23.90 10.23 -4.21
N ASP A 35 -24.30 9.59 -5.31
CA ASP A 35 -24.76 8.20 -5.32
C ASP A 35 -23.69 7.20 -5.84
N ASP A 36 -22.53 7.70 -6.24
CA ASP A 36 -21.50 6.95 -6.96
C ASP A 36 -20.14 6.86 -6.27
N TRP A 37 -20.10 6.97 -4.93
CA TRP A 37 -18.84 6.92 -4.18
C TRP A 37 -18.26 5.50 -4.11
N ILE A 38 -16.96 5.42 -4.33
CA ILE A 38 -16.13 4.24 -4.08
C ILE A 38 -15.15 4.61 -2.97
N ILE A 39 -14.93 3.68 -2.06
CA ILE A 39 -14.04 3.86 -0.91
C ILE A 39 -12.87 2.88 -1.00
N ILE A 40 -11.68 3.33 -0.61
CA ILE A 40 -10.52 2.49 -0.32
C ILE A 40 -10.21 2.65 1.16
N ALA A 41 -10.20 1.53 1.89
CA ALA A 41 -10.01 1.53 3.34
C ALA A 41 -8.97 0.50 3.75
N ASP A 42 -8.09 0.90 4.67
CA ASP A 42 -7.06 0.03 5.22
C ASP A 42 -6.62 0.49 6.62
N GLU A 43 -6.10 -0.44 7.41
CA GLU A 43 -5.55 -0.24 8.74
C GLU A 43 -4.03 -0.48 8.73
N SER A 44 -3.23 0.56 8.94
CA SER A 44 -1.78 0.35 9.05
C SER A 44 -1.41 -0.32 10.38
N ILE A 45 -0.56 -1.36 10.28
CA ILE A 45 0.20 -1.89 11.41
C ILE A 45 1.17 -0.79 11.88
N GLY A 46 0.90 -0.18 13.04
CA GLY A 46 1.56 1.06 13.49
C GLY A 46 2.86 0.87 14.29
N ILE A 47 3.23 1.92 15.03
CA ILE A 47 4.35 1.96 15.99
C ILE A 47 3.78 1.52 17.36
N GLY A 48 4.23 0.37 17.87
CA GLY A 48 3.66 -0.23 19.09
C GLY A 48 2.33 -0.94 18.83
N GLN A 49 1.34 -0.74 19.70
CA GLN A 49 0.01 -1.36 19.59
C GLN A 49 -1.02 -0.49 18.85
N GLU A 50 -0.71 0.77 18.53
CA GLU A 50 -1.64 1.70 17.89
C GLU A 50 -1.78 1.41 16.38
N LYS A 51 -3.00 1.51 15.84
CA LYS A 51 -3.30 1.35 14.40
C LYS A 51 -4.04 2.56 13.86
N VAL A 52 -3.60 3.05 12.69
CA VAL A 52 -4.30 4.12 11.95
C VAL A 52 -5.24 3.49 10.94
N LEU A 53 -6.53 3.82 11.03
CA LEU A 53 -7.50 3.61 9.98
C LEU A 53 -7.46 4.81 9.03
N VAL A 54 -7.26 4.53 7.74
CA VAL A 54 -7.35 5.52 6.68
C VAL A 54 -8.46 5.11 5.73
N ILE A 55 -9.34 6.05 5.41
CA ILE A 55 -10.38 5.90 4.40
C ILE A 55 -10.21 7.03 3.38
N LEU A 56 -10.01 6.63 2.13
CA LEU A 56 -9.98 7.52 0.97
C LEU A 56 -11.19 7.21 0.09
N CYS A 57 -11.77 8.24 -0.54
CA CYS A 57 -12.91 8.07 -1.43
C CYS A 57 -12.69 8.74 -2.79
N ILE A 58 -13.37 8.23 -3.80
CA ILE A 58 -13.39 8.76 -5.15
C ILE A 58 -14.76 8.53 -5.78
N ARG A 59 -15.26 9.48 -6.55
CA ARG A 59 -16.50 9.30 -7.32
C ARG A 59 -16.20 8.44 -8.52
N ARG A 60 -17.03 7.43 -8.76
CA ARG A 60 -16.90 6.55 -9.93
C ARG A 60 -16.87 7.32 -11.24
N SER A 61 -17.72 8.33 -11.38
CA SER A 61 -17.77 9.24 -12.53
C SER A 61 -16.49 10.05 -12.78
N LYS A 62 -15.61 10.15 -11.78
CA LYS A 62 -14.33 10.89 -11.85
C LYS A 62 -13.11 9.98 -12.02
N ILE A 63 -13.30 8.65 -12.05
CA ILE A 63 -12.18 7.72 -12.23
C ILE A 63 -11.73 7.72 -13.69
N ASP A 64 -10.45 8.03 -13.91
CA ASP A 64 -9.78 7.88 -15.19
C ASP A 64 -9.17 6.48 -15.32
N PHE A 65 -9.84 5.60 -16.06
CA PHE A 65 -9.40 4.22 -16.33
C PHE A 65 -8.46 4.10 -17.56
N THR A 66 -7.69 5.15 -17.85
CA THR A 66 -6.59 5.11 -18.85
C THR A 66 -5.21 5.04 -18.20
N ARG A 67 -5.15 5.21 -16.88
CA ARG A 67 -3.92 5.26 -16.07
C ARG A 67 -4.19 4.71 -14.67
N PRO A 68 -3.15 4.45 -13.85
CA PRO A 68 -3.34 4.13 -12.45
C PRO A 68 -3.86 5.34 -11.66
N LEU A 69 -4.50 5.07 -10.52
CA LEU A 69 -4.94 6.09 -9.58
C LEU A 69 -3.74 6.88 -9.02
N LYS A 70 -3.92 8.19 -8.91
CA LYS A 70 -3.02 9.12 -8.24
C LYS A 70 -3.63 9.55 -6.91
N LEU A 71 -2.78 10.03 -5.99
CA LEU A 71 -3.24 10.47 -4.67
C LEU A 71 -4.18 11.67 -4.79
N GLN A 72 -3.94 12.52 -5.78
CA GLN A 72 -4.74 13.71 -6.08
C GLN A 72 -6.11 13.40 -6.66
N ASP A 73 -6.35 12.16 -7.14
CA ASP A 73 -7.69 11.74 -7.55
C ASP A 73 -8.59 11.43 -6.35
N MET A 74 -7.97 11.15 -5.19
CA MET A 74 -8.64 10.70 -3.98
C MET A 74 -9.01 11.87 -3.08
N LYS A 75 -10.11 11.73 -2.33
CA LYS A 75 -10.48 12.63 -1.25
C LYS A 75 -10.37 11.89 0.08
N PRO A 76 -9.65 12.42 1.08
CA PRO A 76 -9.56 11.78 2.38
C PRO A 76 -10.84 12.04 3.18
N ILE A 77 -11.35 11.02 3.86
CA ILE A 77 -12.58 11.12 4.65
C ILE A 77 -12.39 10.74 6.13
N VAL A 78 -11.56 9.74 6.41
CA VAL A 78 -11.26 9.31 7.78
C VAL A 78 -9.76 9.08 7.92
N VAL A 79 -9.21 9.68 8.97
CA VAL A 79 -7.88 9.36 9.51
C VAL A 79 -8.05 9.33 11.02
N LYS A 80 -8.06 8.13 11.60
CA LYS A 80 -8.25 7.93 13.04
C LYS A 80 -7.29 6.86 13.53
N SER A 81 -6.88 6.95 14.79
CA SER A 81 -6.09 5.88 15.40
C SER A 81 -6.80 5.29 16.61
N LYS A 82 -6.73 3.97 16.74
CA LYS A 82 -7.15 3.21 17.93
C LYS A 82 -6.09 2.18 18.27
N GLU A 83 -5.99 1.79 19.55
CA GLU A 83 -5.17 0.64 19.97
C GLU A 83 -5.68 -0.65 19.35
N ARG A 84 -7.00 -0.78 19.22
CA ARG A 84 -7.63 -1.90 18.55
C ARG A 84 -8.85 -1.42 17.77
N TRP A 85 -8.91 -1.84 16.52
CA TRP A 85 -10.11 -1.73 15.71
C TRP A 85 -10.88 -3.05 15.78
N THR A 86 -12.18 -2.96 16.03
CA THR A 86 -13.12 -4.07 15.90
C THR A 86 -14.00 -3.89 14.67
N GLY A 87 -14.66 -4.97 14.22
CA GLY A 87 -15.62 -4.87 13.14
C GLY A 87 -16.78 -3.91 13.45
N GLU A 88 -17.12 -3.73 14.73
CA GLU A 88 -18.12 -2.74 15.16
C GLU A 88 -17.61 -1.30 14.97
N ASP A 89 -16.36 -1.04 15.38
CA ASP A 89 -15.74 0.27 15.18
C ASP A 89 -15.72 0.66 13.71
N ILE A 90 -15.32 -0.27 12.83
CA ILE A 90 -15.29 -0.04 11.39
C ILE A 90 -16.70 0.20 10.84
N ALA A 91 -17.71 -0.56 11.28
CA ALA A 91 -19.07 -0.36 10.84
C ALA A 91 -19.58 1.04 11.22
N ASN A 92 -19.33 1.49 12.45
CA ASN A 92 -19.71 2.81 12.93
C ASN A 92 -19.04 3.93 12.11
N GLU A 93 -17.73 3.81 11.84
CA GLU A 93 -17.04 4.78 10.98
C GLU A 93 -17.61 4.80 9.55
N LEU A 94 -17.94 3.64 8.98
CA LEU A 94 -18.54 3.56 7.64
C LEU A 94 -19.94 4.19 7.59
N GLU A 95 -20.74 4.08 8.64
CA GLU A 95 -22.05 4.76 8.71
C GLU A 95 -21.88 6.28 8.78
N ILE A 96 -20.92 6.79 9.56
CA ILE A 96 -20.57 8.23 9.57
C ILE A 96 -20.12 8.68 8.17
N VAL A 97 -19.33 7.86 7.48
CA VAL A 97 -18.89 8.16 6.11
C VAL A 97 -20.07 8.21 5.14
N LYS A 98 -21.04 7.29 5.22
CA LYS A 98 -22.26 7.34 4.39
C LYS A 98 -23.07 8.60 4.65
N GLN A 99 -23.22 9.02 5.92
CA GLN A 99 -23.92 10.27 6.25
C GLN A 99 -23.27 11.50 5.60
N LYS A 100 -21.92 11.50 5.50
CA LYS A 100 -21.14 12.56 4.84
C LYS A 100 -21.20 12.50 3.31
N LEU A 101 -21.09 11.31 2.72
CA LEU A 101 -20.91 11.12 1.27
C LEU A 101 -22.22 10.83 0.50
N GLY A 102 -23.26 10.34 1.17
CA GLY A 102 -24.41 9.72 0.50
C GLY A 102 -24.18 8.22 0.26
N THR A 103 -24.40 7.75 -0.96
CA THR A 103 -24.32 6.31 -1.26
C THR A 103 -22.89 5.89 -1.60
N VAL A 104 -22.43 4.85 -0.90
CA VAL A 104 -21.18 4.14 -1.19
C VAL A 104 -21.52 2.86 -1.94
N ILE A 105 -21.07 2.73 -3.18
CA ILE A 105 -21.36 1.56 -4.03
C ILE A 105 -20.64 0.32 -3.48
N TYR A 106 -19.34 0.45 -3.19
CA TYR A 106 -18.52 -0.62 -2.64
C TYR A 106 -17.24 -0.05 -2.01
N VAL A 107 -16.55 -0.91 -1.26
CA VAL A 107 -15.25 -0.62 -0.64
C VAL A 107 -14.18 -1.58 -1.20
N VAL A 108 -13.05 -1.04 -1.61
CA VAL A 108 -11.83 -1.77 -2.00
C VAL A 108 -10.94 -1.93 -0.79
N THR A 109 -10.60 -3.17 -0.43
CA THR A 109 -9.72 -3.46 0.72
C THR A 109 -9.15 -4.89 0.64
N ASP A 110 -8.06 -5.12 1.38
CA ASP A 110 -7.37 -6.40 1.57
C ASP A 110 -8.15 -7.44 2.40
N ALA A 111 -9.39 -7.10 2.78
CA ALA A 111 -10.29 -7.95 3.55
C ALA A 111 -9.70 -8.45 4.88
N GLY A 112 -8.83 -7.66 5.52
CA GLY A 112 -8.44 -7.89 6.92
C GLY A 112 -9.68 -8.22 7.76
N SER A 113 -9.55 -9.18 8.69
CA SER A 113 -10.71 -9.76 9.39
C SER A 113 -11.61 -8.70 10.04
N THR A 114 -11.02 -7.63 10.57
CA THR A 114 -11.72 -6.46 11.09
C THR A 114 -12.54 -5.73 10.03
N LEU A 115 -11.90 -5.33 8.92
CA LEU A 115 -12.54 -4.61 7.81
C LEU A 115 -13.63 -5.46 7.16
N LYS A 116 -13.39 -6.76 6.93
CA LYS A 116 -14.39 -7.68 6.39
C LYS A 116 -15.62 -7.81 7.29
N SER A 117 -15.41 -7.89 8.61
CA SER A 117 -16.50 -7.91 9.59
C SER A 117 -17.29 -6.60 9.58
N GLY A 118 -16.60 -5.46 9.55
CA GLY A 118 -17.23 -4.13 9.50
C GLY A 118 -18.03 -3.89 8.23
N LEU A 119 -17.51 -4.27 7.06
CA LEU A 119 -18.23 -4.18 5.78
C LEU A 119 -19.51 -5.03 5.77
N LYS A 120 -19.43 -6.25 6.32
CA LYS A 120 -20.61 -7.12 6.45
C LYS A 120 -21.69 -6.49 7.34
N LYS A 121 -21.30 -5.90 8.47
CA LYS A 121 -22.21 -5.22 9.40
C LYS A 121 -22.82 -3.96 8.78
N ALA A 122 -22.01 -3.16 8.09
CA ALA A 122 -22.45 -1.96 7.37
C ALA A 122 -23.21 -2.27 6.06
N LYS A 123 -23.36 -3.55 5.69
CA LYS A 123 -24.02 -4.02 4.46
C LYS A 123 -23.48 -3.34 3.19
N ILE A 124 -22.16 -3.11 3.13
CA ILE A 124 -21.51 -2.52 1.96
C ILE A 124 -20.85 -3.63 1.15
N ASN A 125 -20.98 -3.56 -0.18
CA ASN A 125 -20.30 -4.49 -1.07
C ASN A 125 -18.78 -4.35 -0.94
N HIS A 126 -18.10 -5.49 -0.97
CA HIS A 126 -16.66 -5.58 -0.89
C HIS A 126 -16.08 -5.94 -2.25
N VAL A 127 -15.09 -5.17 -2.69
CA VAL A 127 -14.19 -5.52 -3.80
C VAL A 127 -12.83 -5.86 -3.20
N TYR A 128 -12.37 -7.07 -3.46
CA TYR A 128 -11.09 -7.53 -2.94
C TYR A 128 -9.94 -6.93 -3.72
N ASP A 129 -8.93 -6.43 -3.03
CA ASP A 129 -7.75 -5.86 -3.67
C ASP A 129 -6.96 -6.90 -4.48
N ILE A 130 -6.63 -6.55 -5.73
CA ILE A 130 -5.89 -7.42 -6.65
C ILE A 130 -4.45 -7.68 -6.17
N THR A 131 -3.78 -6.67 -5.60
CA THR A 131 -2.38 -6.82 -5.15
C THR A 131 -2.30 -7.82 -4.01
N HIS A 132 -3.21 -7.72 -3.03
CA HIS A 132 -3.34 -8.70 -1.94
C HIS A 132 -3.79 -10.08 -2.43
N ALA A 133 -4.72 -10.15 -3.40
CA ALA A 133 -5.12 -11.42 -3.99
C ALA A 133 -3.96 -12.16 -4.66
N ILE A 134 -3.12 -11.43 -5.40
CA ILE A 134 -1.91 -11.96 -6.02
C ILE A 134 -0.90 -12.37 -4.94
N ALA A 135 -0.66 -11.54 -3.92
CA ALA A 135 0.26 -11.85 -2.84
C ALA A 135 -0.13 -13.15 -2.12
N LEU A 136 -1.44 -13.32 -1.83
CA LEU A 136 -1.97 -14.53 -1.21
C LEU A 136 -1.84 -15.75 -2.13
N ALA A 137 -2.05 -15.59 -3.43
CA ALA A 137 -1.85 -16.66 -4.39
C ALA A 137 -0.37 -17.09 -4.43
N LEU A 138 0.56 -16.15 -4.51
CA LEU A 138 2.01 -16.41 -4.49
C LEU A 138 2.45 -17.04 -3.17
N GLU A 139 1.94 -16.57 -2.04
CA GLU A 139 2.22 -17.18 -0.73
C GLU A 139 1.78 -18.65 -0.72
N ARG A 140 0.57 -18.96 -1.18
CA ARG A 140 0.09 -20.36 -1.21
C ARG A 140 0.93 -21.25 -2.12
N LEU A 141 1.43 -20.72 -3.23
CA LEU A 141 2.29 -21.46 -4.16
C LEU A 141 3.68 -21.73 -3.60
N TYR A 142 4.29 -20.73 -2.95
CA TYR A 142 5.73 -20.77 -2.65
C TYR A 142 6.08 -20.96 -1.17
N LYS A 143 5.15 -20.71 -0.22
CA LYS A 143 5.44 -20.79 1.22
C LYS A 143 5.96 -22.15 1.67
N ASN A 144 5.42 -23.21 1.10
CA ASN A 144 5.78 -24.59 1.42
C ASN A 144 6.50 -25.32 0.28
N ASP A 145 6.82 -24.62 -0.81
CA ASP A 145 7.51 -25.19 -1.97
C ASP A 145 8.99 -25.44 -1.66
N ALA A 146 9.42 -26.68 -1.84
CA ALA A 146 10.80 -27.09 -1.52
C ALA A 146 11.82 -26.39 -2.42
N ASP A 147 11.51 -26.26 -3.73
CA ASP A 147 12.41 -25.61 -4.69
C ASP A 147 12.60 -24.13 -4.40
N PHE A 148 11.52 -23.41 -4.06
CA PHE A 148 11.62 -22.01 -3.65
C PHE A 148 12.40 -21.83 -2.35
N LYS A 149 12.17 -22.70 -1.35
CA LYS A 149 12.92 -22.64 -0.09
C LYS A 149 14.42 -22.87 -0.31
N ASP A 150 14.78 -23.86 -1.12
CA ASP A 150 16.17 -24.14 -1.46
C ASP A 150 16.79 -22.98 -2.26
N TYR A 151 16.08 -22.49 -3.28
CA TYR A 151 16.52 -21.33 -4.07
C TYR A 151 16.75 -20.08 -3.22
N ALA A 152 15.80 -19.74 -2.34
CA ALA A 152 15.91 -18.60 -1.44
C ALA A 152 17.04 -18.77 -0.41
N SER A 153 17.25 -19.99 0.08
CA SER A 153 18.36 -20.32 1.00
C SER A 153 19.72 -20.14 0.31
N LYS A 154 19.92 -20.73 -0.88
CA LYS A 154 21.14 -20.58 -1.67
C LYS A 154 21.44 -19.12 -2.01
N ALA A 155 20.41 -18.35 -2.40
CA ALA A 155 20.55 -16.91 -2.64
C ALA A 155 20.96 -16.13 -1.37
N GLY A 156 20.40 -16.48 -0.21
CA GLY A 156 20.76 -15.89 1.08
C GLY A 156 22.20 -16.19 1.49
N GLN A 157 22.63 -17.44 1.33
CA GLN A 157 24.00 -17.89 1.60
C GLN A 157 25.01 -17.19 0.69
N MET A 158 24.71 -17.09 -0.61
CA MET A 158 25.55 -16.36 -1.57
C MET A 158 25.72 -14.89 -1.18
N ARG A 159 24.65 -14.20 -0.77
CA ARG A 159 24.75 -12.83 -0.27
C ARG A 159 25.72 -12.73 0.91
N PHE A 160 25.54 -13.59 1.92
CA PHE A 160 26.37 -13.57 3.12
C PHE A 160 27.85 -13.81 2.77
N LYS A 161 28.12 -14.81 1.92
CA LYS A 161 29.48 -15.18 1.49
C LYS A 161 30.17 -14.08 0.67
N LEU A 162 29.44 -13.43 -0.25
CA LEU A 162 30.05 -12.52 -1.23
C LEU A 162 30.04 -11.05 -0.81
N CYS A 163 29.28 -10.66 0.23
CA CYS A 163 29.11 -9.28 0.71
C CYS A 163 30.41 -8.49 0.82
N CYS A 164 31.47 -9.14 1.31
CA CYS A 164 32.78 -8.51 1.54
C CYS A 164 33.87 -9.07 0.60
N SER A 165 33.48 -9.66 -0.53
CA SER A 165 34.40 -10.29 -1.49
C SER A 165 34.57 -9.47 -2.77
N LYS A 166 35.57 -9.81 -3.59
CA LYS A 166 35.76 -9.24 -4.93
C LYS A 166 34.60 -9.53 -5.89
N ASN A 167 33.75 -10.52 -5.57
CA ASN A 167 32.60 -10.94 -6.38
C ASN A 167 31.27 -10.36 -5.89
N ALA A 168 31.30 -9.23 -5.16
CA ALA A 168 30.10 -8.60 -4.60
C ALA A 168 29.08 -8.16 -5.67
N HIS A 169 29.51 -7.93 -6.92
CA HIS A 169 28.63 -7.59 -8.05
C HIS A 169 27.69 -8.72 -8.46
N LEU A 170 27.96 -9.97 -8.06
CA LEU A 170 27.11 -11.13 -8.36
C LEU A 170 25.96 -11.31 -7.36
N ILE A 171 25.96 -10.56 -6.26
CA ILE A 171 25.05 -10.77 -5.13
C ILE A 171 23.58 -10.64 -5.56
N PRO A 172 22.70 -11.58 -5.16
CA PRO A 172 21.27 -11.47 -5.43
C PRO A 172 20.63 -10.25 -4.76
N PRO A 173 19.37 -9.90 -5.04
CA PRO A 173 18.62 -8.86 -4.31
C PRO A 173 18.10 -9.35 -2.96
N ASN A 174 18.07 -8.47 -1.95
CA ASN A 174 17.72 -8.86 -0.58
C ASN A 174 16.24 -9.30 -0.48
N GLN A 175 16.02 -10.53 0.00
CA GLN A 175 14.69 -11.08 0.28
C GLN A 175 14.27 -10.65 1.68
N ARG A 176 13.60 -9.50 1.80
CA ARG A 176 13.03 -9.06 3.08
C ARG A 176 12.05 -10.11 3.59
N SER A 177 12.10 -10.42 4.89
CA SER A 177 11.23 -11.41 5.54
C SER A 177 9.74 -11.02 5.48
N LYS A 178 9.44 -9.72 5.60
CA LYS A 178 8.10 -9.15 5.41
C LYS A 178 7.84 -8.90 3.91
N ALA A 179 6.63 -9.25 3.45
CA ALA A 179 6.23 -9.11 2.04
C ALA A 179 7.14 -9.86 1.05
N ARG A 180 7.82 -10.93 1.49
CA ARG A 180 8.73 -11.74 0.65
C ARG A 180 8.09 -12.20 -0.66
N PHE A 181 6.80 -12.51 -0.64
CA PHE A 181 6.08 -12.99 -1.82
C PHE A 181 5.73 -11.89 -2.83
N LEU A 182 5.67 -10.62 -2.39
CA LEU A 182 5.54 -9.46 -3.28
C LEU A 182 6.87 -9.12 -3.99
N ASN A 183 8.00 -9.53 -3.40
CA ASN A 183 9.35 -9.28 -3.94
C ASN A 183 9.94 -10.46 -4.72
N ILE A 184 9.12 -11.45 -5.10
CA ILE A 184 9.56 -12.60 -5.92
C ILE A 184 10.05 -12.12 -7.29
N ASP A 185 9.42 -11.09 -7.85
CA ASP A 185 9.81 -10.50 -9.14
C ASP A 185 11.29 -10.13 -9.17
N THR A 186 11.78 -9.47 -8.11
CA THR A 186 13.16 -9.01 -8.04
C THR A 186 14.17 -10.16 -8.09
N ILE A 187 13.91 -11.24 -7.35
CA ILE A 187 14.82 -12.41 -7.33
C ILE A 187 14.64 -13.32 -8.55
N SER A 188 13.46 -13.31 -9.17
CA SER A 188 13.23 -13.94 -10.48
C SER A 188 14.07 -13.27 -11.56
N LYS A 189 13.96 -11.94 -11.68
CA LYS A 189 14.73 -11.13 -12.64
C LYS A 189 16.23 -11.28 -12.44
N TRP A 190 16.71 -11.35 -11.19
CA TRP A 190 18.12 -11.65 -10.91
C TRP A 190 18.50 -13.06 -11.39
N GLY A 191 17.68 -14.07 -11.10
CA GLY A 191 17.95 -15.46 -11.53
C GLY A 191 18.05 -15.58 -13.05
N ILE A 192 17.14 -14.95 -13.80
CA ILE A 192 17.20 -14.91 -15.27
C ILE A 192 18.48 -14.21 -15.75
N LYS A 193 18.84 -13.06 -15.18
CA LYS A 193 20.09 -12.36 -15.53
C LYS A 193 21.33 -13.22 -15.25
N ALA A 194 21.34 -13.96 -14.14
CA ALA A 194 22.43 -14.87 -13.80
C ALA A 194 22.52 -16.06 -14.78
N LEU A 195 21.39 -16.66 -15.17
CA LEU A 195 21.35 -17.70 -16.20
C LEU A 195 21.85 -17.20 -17.55
N LEU A 196 21.41 -16.00 -17.97
CA LEU A 196 21.90 -15.36 -19.20
C LEU A 196 23.40 -15.09 -19.12
N ALA A 197 23.92 -14.67 -17.97
CA ALA A 197 25.35 -14.47 -17.77
C ALA A 197 26.15 -15.77 -17.91
N LEU A 198 25.66 -16.88 -17.34
CA LEU A 198 26.28 -18.20 -17.47
C LEU A 198 26.30 -18.75 -18.90
N GLY A 199 25.43 -18.24 -19.78
CA GLY A 199 25.38 -18.60 -21.20
C GLY A 199 26.30 -17.76 -22.09
N ARG A 200 26.98 -16.73 -21.57
CA ARG A 200 27.91 -15.92 -22.35
C ARG A 200 29.33 -16.48 -22.28
N ASN A 201 30.10 -16.25 -23.34
CA ASN A 201 31.49 -16.73 -23.46
C ASN A 201 32.51 -15.83 -22.73
N ASP A 202 32.10 -14.66 -22.25
CA ASP A 202 32.95 -13.62 -21.63
C ASP A 202 32.97 -13.67 -20.09
N ILE A 203 32.23 -14.59 -19.49
CA ILE A 203 32.16 -14.73 -18.02
C ILE A 203 33.46 -15.33 -17.46
N LEU A 204 33.96 -14.78 -16.35
CA LEU A 204 35.15 -15.31 -15.71
C LEU A 204 34.84 -16.66 -15.06
N ILE A 205 35.81 -17.58 -15.08
CA ILE A 205 35.69 -18.93 -14.48
C ILE A 205 35.29 -18.82 -12.99
N GLU A 206 35.87 -17.87 -12.26
CA GLU A 206 35.55 -17.65 -10.85
C GLU A 206 34.07 -17.26 -10.64
N GLU A 207 33.52 -16.41 -11.50
CA GLU A 207 32.12 -15.98 -11.45
C GLU A 207 31.17 -17.13 -11.81
N GLN A 208 31.56 -17.94 -12.81
CA GLN A 208 30.83 -19.13 -13.21
C GLN A 208 30.70 -20.11 -12.05
N VAL A 209 31.78 -20.34 -11.29
CA VAL A 209 31.77 -21.19 -10.09
C VAL A 209 30.80 -20.64 -9.03
N GLN A 210 30.77 -19.32 -8.79
CA GLN A 210 29.82 -18.75 -7.81
C GLN A 210 28.35 -18.88 -8.25
N LEU A 211 28.09 -18.88 -9.56
CA LEU A 211 26.74 -18.94 -10.14
C LEU A 211 26.30 -20.36 -10.52
N GLN A 212 27.14 -21.37 -10.41
CA GLN A 212 26.83 -22.73 -10.85
C GLN A 212 25.53 -23.30 -10.27
N TRP A 213 25.24 -23.02 -9.01
CA TRP A 213 24.00 -23.44 -8.34
C TRP A 213 22.73 -22.83 -8.98
N VAL A 214 22.84 -21.68 -9.65
CA VAL A 214 21.74 -21.05 -10.38
C VAL A 214 21.37 -21.91 -11.59
N LYS A 215 22.36 -22.49 -12.28
CA LYS A 215 22.15 -23.43 -13.39
C LYS A 215 21.40 -24.68 -12.94
N GLU A 216 21.71 -25.21 -11.75
CA GLU A 216 20.97 -26.33 -11.16
C GLU A 216 19.48 -26.00 -10.95
N LYS A 217 19.15 -24.72 -10.78
CA LYS A 217 17.78 -24.22 -10.57
C LYS A 217 17.15 -23.60 -11.81
N GLU A 218 17.75 -23.76 -12.99
CA GLU A 218 17.31 -23.15 -14.24
C GLU A 218 15.81 -23.37 -14.51
N ARG A 219 15.36 -24.63 -14.48
CA ARG A 219 13.96 -24.98 -14.73
C ARG A 219 12.99 -24.25 -13.79
N PHE A 220 13.35 -24.17 -12.51
CA PHE A 220 12.55 -23.48 -11.49
C PHE A 220 12.51 -21.97 -11.72
N ILE A 221 13.67 -21.36 -12.03
CA ILE A 221 13.78 -19.92 -12.30
C ILE A 221 12.95 -19.56 -13.54
N ILE A 222 12.99 -20.36 -14.60
CA ILE A 222 12.20 -20.14 -15.82
C ILE A 222 10.69 -20.26 -15.53
N GLU A 223 10.25 -21.27 -14.76
CA GLU A 223 8.84 -21.40 -14.36
C GLU A 223 8.38 -20.19 -13.53
N MET A 224 9.20 -19.76 -12.56
CA MET A 224 8.92 -18.62 -11.69
C MET A 224 8.85 -17.32 -12.49
N ASP A 225 9.75 -17.09 -13.43
CA ASP A 225 9.76 -15.90 -14.28
C ASP A 225 8.56 -15.83 -15.21
N ALA A 226 8.17 -16.97 -15.79
CA ALA A 226 6.94 -17.07 -16.58
C ALA A 226 5.71 -16.73 -15.72
N LEU A 227 5.68 -17.18 -14.45
CA LEU A 227 4.63 -16.83 -13.50
C LEU A 227 4.60 -15.33 -13.21
N MET A 228 5.75 -14.73 -12.88
CA MET A 228 5.86 -13.31 -12.56
C MET A 228 5.51 -12.41 -13.75
N SER A 229 5.91 -12.81 -14.96
CA SER A 229 5.52 -12.14 -16.21
C SER A 229 4.00 -12.09 -16.39
N MET A 230 3.27 -13.12 -15.98
CA MET A 230 1.80 -13.12 -16.03
C MET A 230 1.17 -12.27 -14.94
N VAL A 231 1.72 -12.33 -13.71
CA VAL A 231 1.33 -11.48 -12.59
C VAL A 231 1.42 -10.01 -13.00
N GLU A 232 2.52 -9.60 -13.63
CA GLU A 232 2.74 -8.25 -14.12
C GLU A 232 1.70 -7.86 -15.18
N LYS A 233 1.51 -8.68 -16.22
CA LYS A 233 0.51 -8.41 -17.27
C LYS A 233 -0.92 -8.24 -16.73
N ILE A 234 -1.35 -9.11 -15.82
CA ILE A 234 -2.67 -9.03 -15.19
C ILE A 234 -2.78 -7.78 -14.31
N SER A 235 -1.74 -7.49 -13.53
CA SER A 235 -1.68 -6.30 -12.68
C SER A 235 -1.78 -5.02 -13.50
N ILE A 236 -1.02 -4.91 -14.59
CA ILE A 236 -1.07 -3.75 -15.48
C ILE A 236 -2.48 -3.54 -16.02
N ILE A 237 -3.14 -4.59 -16.52
CA ILE A 237 -4.51 -4.47 -17.05
C ILE A 237 -5.48 -3.99 -15.97
N LEU A 238 -5.50 -4.64 -14.80
CA LEU A 238 -6.51 -4.36 -13.77
C LEU A 238 -6.26 -3.03 -13.04
N LYS A 239 -4.99 -2.63 -12.87
CA LYS A 239 -4.63 -1.36 -12.21
C LYS A 239 -4.86 -0.14 -13.09
N ASN A 240 -4.72 -0.27 -14.41
CA ASN A 240 -4.96 0.83 -15.36
C ASN A 240 -6.41 0.89 -15.84
N GLU A 241 -6.97 -0.25 -16.27
CA GLU A 241 -8.26 -0.28 -16.94
C GLU A 241 -9.43 -0.65 -16.01
N GLY A 242 -9.15 -1.07 -14.77
CA GLY A 242 -10.14 -1.62 -13.83
C GLY A 242 -10.67 -2.99 -14.24
N LEU A 243 -11.49 -3.59 -13.38
CA LEU A 243 -12.19 -4.85 -13.69
C LEU A 243 -13.49 -4.57 -14.43
N SER A 244 -13.61 -5.10 -15.64
CA SER A 244 -14.79 -5.01 -16.51
C SER A 244 -15.00 -6.33 -17.24
N LYS A 245 -16.11 -6.49 -17.96
CA LYS A 245 -16.32 -7.67 -18.83
C LYS A 245 -15.18 -7.82 -19.85
N LYS A 246 -14.69 -6.70 -20.42
CA LYS A 246 -13.59 -6.67 -21.39
C LYS A 246 -12.26 -7.07 -20.75
N THR A 247 -11.88 -6.45 -19.64
CA THR A 247 -10.58 -6.71 -18.98
C THR A 247 -10.55 -8.10 -18.35
N LYS A 248 -11.68 -8.61 -17.84
CA LYS A 248 -11.82 -10.01 -17.44
C LYS A 248 -11.48 -10.98 -18.58
N SER A 249 -12.04 -10.76 -19.77
CA SER A 249 -11.74 -11.60 -20.94
C SER A 249 -10.27 -11.51 -21.36
N LYS A 250 -9.66 -10.31 -21.32
CA LYS A 250 -8.22 -10.14 -21.54
C LYS A 250 -7.39 -10.97 -20.54
N CYS A 251 -7.70 -10.90 -19.25
CA CYS A 251 -7.01 -11.67 -18.21
C CYS A 251 -7.19 -13.18 -18.39
N ILE A 252 -8.39 -13.64 -18.75
CA ILE A 252 -8.65 -15.06 -19.05
C ILE A 252 -7.81 -15.53 -20.25
N SER A 253 -7.66 -14.71 -21.28
CA SER A 253 -6.84 -15.01 -22.45
C SER A 253 -5.36 -15.20 -22.08
N ILE A 254 -4.80 -14.32 -21.24
CA ILE A 254 -3.43 -14.45 -20.72
C ILE A 254 -3.25 -15.79 -20.00
N LEU A 255 -4.26 -16.23 -19.24
CA LEU A 255 -4.26 -17.47 -18.48
C LEU A 255 -4.55 -18.73 -19.32
N LYS A 256 -4.80 -18.61 -20.63
CA LYS A 256 -5.23 -19.76 -21.46
C LYS A 256 -4.17 -20.86 -21.50
N ASN A 257 -2.90 -20.48 -21.56
CA ASN A 257 -1.77 -21.41 -21.71
C ASN A 257 -1.22 -21.97 -20.38
N CYS A 258 -1.74 -21.53 -19.23
CA CYS A 258 -1.33 -22.00 -17.90
C CYS A 258 -1.97 -23.36 -17.59
N LYS A 259 -1.40 -24.44 -18.14
CA LYS A 259 -2.01 -25.79 -18.11
C LYS A 259 -1.39 -26.75 -17.10
N ALA A 260 -0.19 -26.47 -16.59
CA ALA A 260 0.56 -27.36 -15.70
C ALA A 260 1.19 -26.62 -14.51
N GLY A 261 1.64 -27.40 -13.52
CA GLY A 261 2.47 -26.92 -12.41
C GLY A 261 1.86 -25.75 -11.61
N LYS A 262 2.73 -24.84 -11.17
CA LYS A 262 2.35 -23.66 -10.39
C LYS A 262 1.50 -22.68 -11.21
N LEU A 263 1.70 -22.65 -12.53
CA LEU A 263 0.93 -21.80 -13.45
C LEU A 263 -0.57 -22.18 -13.46
N LYS A 264 -0.90 -23.47 -13.45
CA LYS A 264 -2.30 -23.95 -13.38
C LYS A 264 -2.95 -23.55 -12.06
N GLN A 265 -2.23 -23.70 -10.95
CA GLN A 265 -2.71 -23.32 -9.62
C GLN A 265 -2.93 -21.80 -9.54
N PHE A 266 -1.97 -20.99 -10.00
CA PHE A 266 -2.11 -19.54 -10.09
C PHE A 266 -3.33 -19.12 -10.92
N LYS A 267 -3.52 -19.75 -12.09
CA LYS A 267 -4.71 -19.54 -12.93
C LYS A 267 -6.01 -19.76 -12.16
N GLN A 268 -6.12 -20.84 -11.38
CA GLN A 268 -7.34 -21.12 -10.61
C GLN A 268 -7.62 -20.01 -9.59
N TYR A 269 -6.59 -19.51 -8.90
CA TYR A 269 -6.72 -18.39 -7.97
C TYR A 269 -7.23 -17.12 -8.66
N ILE A 270 -6.61 -16.73 -9.77
CA ILE A 270 -7.01 -15.51 -10.48
C ILE A 270 -8.40 -15.65 -11.12
N LEU A 271 -8.75 -16.82 -11.66
CA LEU A 271 -10.09 -17.05 -12.21
C LEU A 271 -11.17 -16.93 -11.12
N LEU A 272 -10.90 -17.44 -9.91
CA LEU A 272 -11.80 -17.28 -8.77
C LEU A 272 -11.91 -15.81 -8.38
N TYR A 273 -10.80 -15.09 -8.25
CA TYR A 273 -10.77 -13.65 -7.98
C TYR A 273 -11.62 -12.86 -8.99
N LEU A 274 -11.40 -13.11 -10.29
CA LEU A 274 -12.14 -12.45 -11.37
C LEU A 274 -13.62 -12.82 -11.36
N LYS A 275 -13.97 -14.05 -11.00
CA LYS A 275 -15.37 -14.49 -10.89
C LYS A 275 -16.08 -13.76 -9.76
N GLU A 276 -15.48 -13.72 -8.57
CA GLU A 276 -16.08 -13.13 -7.38
C GLU A 276 -16.23 -11.61 -7.51
N ASN A 277 -15.18 -10.90 -7.93
CA ASN A 277 -15.24 -9.45 -8.06
C ASN A 277 -16.08 -8.99 -9.27
N ALA A 278 -16.21 -9.83 -10.32
CA ALA A 278 -17.09 -9.49 -11.45
C ALA A 278 -18.59 -9.52 -11.09
N LYS A 279 -18.98 -10.06 -9.92
CA LYS A 279 -20.37 -9.96 -9.43
C LYS A 279 -20.80 -8.51 -9.19
N GLN A 280 -19.84 -7.61 -9.00
CA GLN A 280 -20.08 -6.17 -8.86
C GLN A 280 -20.38 -5.47 -10.20
N ILE A 281 -20.22 -6.17 -11.33
CA ILE A 281 -20.48 -5.62 -12.66
C ILE A 281 -21.92 -5.94 -13.06
N SER A 282 -22.78 -4.94 -12.99
CA SER A 282 -24.18 -4.98 -13.43
C SER A 282 -24.33 -4.59 -14.92
N LYS A 283 -23.62 -3.56 -15.38
CA LYS A 283 -23.74 -3.00 -16.74
C LYS A 283 -22.65 -3.51 -17.68
N ARG A 284 -22.87 -3.39 -19.00
CA ARG A 284 -21.93 -3.90 -20.02
C ARG A 284 -20.58 -3.16 -20.01
N GLU A 285 -20.61 -1.84 -19.84
CA GLU A 285 -19.43 -0.96 -19.89
C GLU A 285 -18.92 -0.56 -18.49
N GLU A 286 -19.48 -1.16 -17.45
CA GLU A 286 -19.08 -0.91 -16.08
C GLU A 286 -17.66 -1.41 -15.79
N LYS A 287 -16.87 -0.50 -15.20
CA LYS A 287 -15.53 -0.76 -14.68
C LYS A 287 -15.55 -0.62 -13.17
N VAL A 288 -14.96 -1.61 -12.51
CA VAL A 288 -14.81 -1.71 -11.06
C VAL A 288 -13.36 -1.46 -10.72
N LEU A 289 -13.09 -0.40 -9.96
CA LEU A 289 -11.83 -0.21 -9.28
C LEU A 289 -11.60 -1.37 -8.29
N CYS A 290 -10.50 -2.09 -8.45
CA CYS A 290 -10.18 -3.28 -7.65
C CYS A 290 -8.74 -3.27 -7.10
N CYS A 291 -8.14 -2.08 -7.02
CA CYS A 291 -6.76 -1.88 -6.58
C CYS A 291 -6.74 -0.89 -5.42
N SER A 292 -6.04 -1.24 -4.34
CA SER A 292 -5.81 -0.39 -3.17
C SER A 292 -4.37 0.08 -3.03
N ASP A 293 -3.47 -0.13 -4.01
CA ASP A 293 -2.06 0.29 -3.97
C ASP A 293 -1.85 1.76 -3.54
N ILE A 294 -2.83 2.62 -3.80
CA ILE A 294 -2.78 4.03 -3.43
C ILE A 294 -2.70 4.22 -1.90
N ILE A 295 -3.33 3.34 -1.12
CA ILE A 295 -3.27 3.38 0.34
C ILE A 295 -1.95 2.83 0.85
N GLU A 296 -1.40 1.79 0.21
CA GLU A 296 -0.06 1.28 0.52
C GLU A 296 1.00 2.35 0.23
N THR A 297 0.87 3.07 -0.89
CA THR A 297 1.73 4.20 -1.24
C THR A 297 1.61 5.30 -0.19
N THR A 298 0.39 5.61 0.25
CA THR A 298 0.12 6.60 1.30
C THR A 298 0.82 6.23 2.61
N PHE A 299 0.65 4.99 3.08
CA PHE A 299 1.33 4.51 4.28
C PHE A 299 2.84 4.41 4.12
N GLY A 300 3.34 4.06 2.93
CA GLY A 300 4.77 4.05 2.62
C GLY A 300 5.39 5.44 2.76
N LYS A 301 4.77 6.46 2.15
CA LYS A 301 5.20 7.86 2.29
C LYS A 301 5.16 8.32 3.74
N TYR A 302 4.08 8.00 4.46
CA TYR A 302 3.97 8.34 5.88
C TYR A 302 5.06 7.69 6.74
N LYS A 303 5.36 6.40 6.51
CA LYS A 303 6.43 5.67 7.22
C LYS A 303 7.81 6.25 6.96
N ASN A 304 8.09 6.69 5.73
CA ASN A 304 9.35 7.36 5.39
C ASN A 304 9.52 8.71 6.10
N GLU A 305 8.43 9.44 6.33
CA GLU A 305 8.47 10.66 7.13
C GLU A 305 8.63 10.35 8.63
N LEU A 306 7.96 9.32 9.14
CA LEU A 306 8.12 8.86 10.52
C LEU A 306 9.52 8.35 10.84
N SER A 307 10.22 7.70 9.89
CA SER A 307 11.57 7.19 10.14
C SER A 307 12.59 8.29 10.45
N LYS A 308 12.28 9.55 10.13
CA LYS A 308 13.08 10.72 10.52
C LYS A 308 12.93 11.08 12.00
N ASN A 309 11.86 10.61 12.67
CA ASN A 309 11.57 10.82 14.09
C ASN A 309 11.02 9.52 14.77
N PRO A 310 11.86 8.48 14.95
CA PRO A 310 11.40 7.14 15.32
C PRO A 310 10.79 7.00 16.72
N MET A 311 10.99 7.99 17.60
CA MET A 311 10.57 7.93 19.01
C MET A 311 9.16 8.46 19.28
N SER A 312 8.46 9.01 18.29
CA SER A 312 7.07 9.44 18.46
C SER A 312 6.13 8.36 17.95
N GLY A 313 5.19 7.89 18.78
CA GLY A 313 4.05 7.07 18.34
C GLY A 313 3.18 7.80 17.31
N ILE A 314 1.93 7.39 17.11
CA ILE A 314 1.06 8.13 16.18
C ILE A 314 0.74 9.51 16.77
N THR A 315 1.12 10.56 16.04
CA THR A 315 0.87 11.96 16.40
C THR A 315 -0.03 12.62 15.35
N ASP A 316 -0.33 13.90 15.54
CA ASP A 316 -1.00 14.74 14.55
C ASP A 316 -0.21 14.86 13.22
N LEU A 317 1.03 14.37 13.16
CA LEU A 317 1.77 14.16 11.91
C LEU A 317 1.04 13.24 10.93
N VAL A 318 0.11 12.40 11.39
CA VAL A 318 -0.73 11.58 10.52
C VAL A 318 -1.58 12.44 9.56
N LEU A 319 -1.77 13.73 9.84
CA LEU A 319 -2.37 14.70 8.89
C LEU A 319 -1.54 14.91 7.61
N ILE A 320 -0.31 14.42 7.53
CA ILE A 320 0.42 14.35 6.27
C ILE A 320 -0.31 13.45 5.24
N ILE A 321 -0.96 12.37 5.70
CA ILE A 321 -1.70 11.44 4.84
C ILE A 321 -2.74 12.18 3.97
N PRO A 322 -3.69 12.93 4.54
CA PRO A 322 -4.65 13.70 3.75
C PRO A 322 -3.97 14.83 2.98
N ALA A 323 -2.88 15.42 3.47
CA ALA A 323 -2.14 16.45 2.74
C ALA A 323 -1.60 15.95 1.40
N PHE A 324 -1.22 14.67 1.28
CA PHE A 324 -0.76 14.08 0.01
C PHE A 324 -1.81 14.08 -1.11
N THR A 325 -3.10 14.24 -0.78
CA THR A 325 -4.18 14.31 -1.76
C THR A 325 -4.36 15.71 -2.35
N SER A 326 -3.77 16.74 -1.74
CA SER A 326 -3.88 18.11 -2.24
C SER A 326 -3.13 18.28 -3.56
N SER A 327 -3.66 19.14 -4.43
CA SER A 327 -2.96 19.62 -5.63
C SER A 327 -1.84 20.61 -5.29
N LEU A 328 -1.80 21.10 -4.05
CA LEU A 328 -0.92 22.16 -3.55
C LEU A 328 -1.01 23.44 -4.38
N SER A 329 -2.16 23.72 -4.97
CA SER A 329 -2.40 24.99 -5.66
C SER A 329 -2.30 26.16 -4.68
N ILE A 330 -1.85 27.32 -5.16
CA ILE A 330 -1.70 28.54 -4.35
C ILE A 330 -3.00 28.85 -3.59
N LYS A 331 -4.15 28.67 -4.26
CA LYS A 331 -5.48 28.87 -3.66
C LYS A 331 -5.76 27.90 -2.51
N GLU A 332 -5.50 26.60 -2.70
CA GLU A 332 -5.70 25.59 -1.64
C GLU A 332 -4.77 25.83 -0.45
N VAL A 333 -3.50 26.14 -0.71
CA VAL A 333 -2.51 26.40 0.34
C VAL A 333 -2.91 27.63 1.15
N ASN A 334 -3.26 28.73 0.49
CA ASN A 334 -3.70 29.96 1.17
C ASN A 334 -4.97 29.73 1.99
N ALA A 335 -5.95 29.02 1.44
CA ALA A 335 -7.19 28.70 2.16
C ALA A 335 -6.91 27.82 3.39
N ALA A 336 -6.08 26.80 3.25
CA ALA A 336 -5.73 25.92 4.36
C ALA A 336 -4.95 26.66 5.47
N ILE A 337 -3.94 27.45 5.11
CA ILE A 337 -3.13 28.18 6.08
C ILE A 337 -3.93 29.28 6.77
N GLY A 338 -4.77 29.99 6.03
CA GLY A 338 -5.58 31.11 6.51
C GLY A 338 -6.77 30.70 7.37
N ASN A 339 -7.46 29.61 7.01
CA ASN A 339 -8.71 29.22 7.68
C ASN A 339 -8.53 28.17 8.77
N CYS A 340 -7.46 27.37 8.74
CA CYS A 340 -7.17 26.38 9.78
C CYS A 340 -6.32 27.01 10.89
N THR A 341 -6.79 26.95 12.12
CA THR A 341 -6.07 27.38 13.31
C THR A 341 -5.31 26.22 13.96
N VAL A 342 -4.36 26.55 14.84
CA VAL A 342 -3.67 25.53 15.66
C VAL A 342 -4.65 24.84 16.62
N LYS A 343 -5.67 25.56 17.08
CA LYS A 343 -6.71 25.02 17.97
C LYS A 343 -7.50 23.91 17.28
N ASP A 344 -7.85 24.09 16.02
CA ASP A 344 -8.58 23.09 15.22
C ASP A 344 -7.80 21.77 15.13
N ILE A 345 -6.48 21.86 14.91
CA ILE A 345 -5.60 20.67 14.84
C ILE A 345 -5.52 19.96 16.19
N GLU A 346 -5.38 20.69 17.31
CA GLU A 346 -5.31 20.09 18.64
C GLU A 346 -6.64 19.47 19.08
N GLU A 347 -7.77 20.11 18.74
CA GLU A 347 -9.10 19.53 18.97
C GLU A 347 -9.32 18.27 18.12
N TRP A 348 -8.99 18.32 16.83
CA TRP A 348 -9.05 17.17 15.95
C TRP A 348 -8.21 16.00 16.49
N LYS A 349 -6.99 16.28 16.94
CA LYS A 349 -6.08 15.29 17.52
C LYS A 349 -6.68 14.63 18.77
N LYS A 350 -7.31 15.42 19.65
CA LYS A 350 -7.98 14.90 20.86
C LYS A 350 -9.13 13.95 20.53
N ASN A 351 -9.87 14.24 19.46
CA ASN A 351 -11.06 13.49 19.09
C ASN A 351 -10.78 12.27 18.19
N ASN A 352 -9.66 12.25 17.47
CA ASN A 352 -9.38 11.26 16.43
C ASN A 352 -8.17 10.36 16.71
N LEU A 353 -7.27 10.76 17.61
CA LEU A 353 -6.03 10.02 17.90
C LEU A 353 -5.99 9.45 19.32
N CYS A 354 -5.30 8.32 19.48
CA CYS A 354 -4.96 7.79 20.78
C CYS A 354 -3.87 8.65 21.45
N ASN A 355 -3.77 8.57 22.77
CA ASN A 355 -2.69 9.19 23.51
C ASN A 355 -1.35 8.56 23.10
N SER A 356 -0.53 9.33 22.37
CA SER A 356 0.80 8.88 21.91
C SER A 356 1.64 8.25 23.03
N LEU A 357 2.43 7.23 22.69
CA LEU A 357 3.38 6.57 23.60
C LEU A 357 4.27 7.54 24.40
N LEU A 358 4.65 8.69 23.82
CA LEU A 358 5.43 9.72 24.53
C LEU A 358 4.63 10.39 25.66
N LYS A 359 3.33 10.64 25.47
CA LYS A 359 2.46 11.15 26.55
C LYS A 359 2.30 10.12 27.67
N LYS A 360 2.12 8.85 27.33
CA LYS A 360 2.08 7.75 28.32
C LYS A 360 3.40 7.67 29.09
N ARG A 361 4.53 7.72 28.39
CA ARG A 361 5.88 7.77 28.97
C ARG A 361 6.03 8.96 29.92
N ASN A 362 5.73 10.18 29.46
CA ASN A 362 5.85 11.39 30.29
C ASN A 362 4.91 11.37 31.50
N ALA A 363 3.73 10.75 31.41
CA ALA A 363 2.84 10.59 32.56
C ALA A 363 3.43 9.65 33.62
N VAL A 364 4.10 8.57 33.21
CA VAL A 364 4.77 7.62 34.12
C VAL A 364 6.02 8.24 34.76
N PHE A 365 6.85 8.95 33.97
CA PHE A 365 8.13 9.49 34.43
C PHE A 365 8.06 10.93 34.97
N LYS A 366 6.86 11.54 35.06
CA LYS A 366 6.70 12.90 35.61
C LYS A 366 6.96 13.02 37.12
N ASN A 367 7.04 11.89 37.86
CA ASN A 367 7.14 11.87 39.33
C ASN A 367 8.47 11.33 39.88
N GLN A 368 9.60 11.41 39.16
CA GLN A 368 10.90 10.95 39.69
C GLN A 368 12.00 12.04 39.78
N MET A 369 11.66 13.32 39.68
CA MET A 369 12.63 14.43 39.90
C MET A 369 12.13 15.49 40.89
N ALA A 370 11.31 15.08 41.87
CA ALA A 370 11.00 15.88 43.05
C ALA A 370 11.36 15.03 44.29
N GLY A 371 12.66 14.88 44.53
CA GLY A 371 13.19 14.08 45.65
C GLY A 371 14.53 13.44 45.37
N ILE A 372 15.53 14.24 44.99
CA ILE A 372 16.95 14.02 45.33
C ILE A 372 17.51 15.39 45.71
#